data_AF-A0A4R7D1M8-F1
#
_entry.id   AF-A0A4R7D1M8-F1
#
_cell.length_a   1.000
_cell.length_b   1.000
_cell.length_c   1.000
_cell.angle_alpha   90.00
_cell.angle_beta   90.00
_cell.angle_gamma   90.00
#
_symmetry.space_group_name_H-M   'P 1'
#
loop_
_entity.id
_entity.type
_entity.pdbx_description
1 polymer ?
#
loop_
_entity_poly.entity_id
_entity_poly.type
_entity_poly.pdbx_seq_one_letter_code
_entity_poly.pdbx_strand_id
1 'polypeptide(L)'
;MKRNLLVIVCFLLITPVLHAQKAVSEQMALTAMDKLFKDARFTNPEKGPTWTYDMGVVLEGVAEVWRNTADPVYFQYIQNWMDQYVSEDGHIRNYKATEYNIDHVKNGRSLLFLYKVTGKQKYLKASEKLYAQLKTHPRTNEGGFWHKHIYPNQMWLDGLYMAQPFYTEYAALMDIPEIYEDVVNQFTYMENHARDAKTGLLYHGWDESRKERWSDPKTGLSKHFWGRGMGWYAMALVDVLDNFPEDHPRRKELIQILNRTLTAAAKFQDKRSGVWYDILDLGTREGNYLEASASSMFVYAMAKAVRKGYVSSSFQKNVDRGYAGLLKEFVTPAGQDRVDLNRVVEVSGLGGKKYRDGSFEYYMSEPIRTNDPKGVGAFLLASSEVEFAKLPKKNKAVTVTLDNFYNNEFKKGPSGQLEPYHYLWNGDDNNGFSLLGRIFEQHGATLHTLKDAPSTKTLSKSDIYIIVDPDTEKETAKPNFMNEAQAKEVAKWVHKGGVLVLLLNDAGNCELTKFNVLPQQFGITFNEDSRNRVKGDQYETGAIAIPAGTGIFEKTKNIYIKEISTMQIKDPAKALVTDQGDHIIATAKYGKGTVFAIGDPWLYNEYVDGRKLPKTYQNFDAANELVSWLVKQAK
;
A
#
# COMPACT_ATOMS: atom_id res chain seq x y z
N MET A 1 -42.46 -67.22 8.61
CA MET A 1 -42.26 -65.87 8.04
C MET A 1 -41.70 -64.94 9.10
N LYS A 2 -40.39 -64.67 9.08
CA LYS A 2 -39.77 -63.55 9.82
C LYS A 2 -38.81 -62.86 8.83
N ARG A 3 -39.18 -61.67 8.38
CA ARG A 3 -38.38 -60.80 7.51
C ARG A 3 -37.37 -60.08 8.40
N ASN A 4 -36.08 -60.34 8.23
CA ASN A 4 -35.02 -59.52 8.81
C ASN A 4 -34.81 -58.28 7.92
N LEU A 5 -35.07 -57.11 8.50
CA LEU A 5 -34.88 -55.80 7.89
C LEU A 5 -33.39 -55.43 8.05
N LEU A 6 -32.64 -55.37 6.94
CA LEU A 6 -31.27 -54.89 6.92
C LEU A 6 -31.30 -53.35 6.92
N VAL A 7 -31.00 -52.72 8.05
CA VAL A 7 -30.84 -51.26 8.15
C VAL A 7 -29.43 -50.91 7.70
N ILE A 8 -29.31 -50.30 6.53
CA ILE A 8 -28.06 -49.69 6.04
C ILE A 8 -27.93 -48.33 6.74
N VAL A 9 -27.00 -48.23 7.69
CA VAL A 9 -26.60 -46.96 8.31
C VAL A 9 -25.60 -46.28 7.38
N CYS A 10 -26.05 -45.28 6.61
CA CYS A 10 -25.16 -44.38 5.87
C CYS A 10 -24.40 -43.49 6.86
N PHE A 11 -23.11 -43.76 7.07
CA PHE A 11 -22.20 -42.81 7.71
C PHE A 11 -21.94 -41.65 6.72
N LEU A 12 -22.58 -40.51 6.95
CA LEU A 12 -22.18 -39.23 6.38
C LEU A 12 -20.80 -38.85 6.95
N LEU A 13 -19.75 -39.14 6.20
CA LEU A 13 -18.42 -38.58 6.42
C LEU A 13 -18.48 -37.07 6.16
N ILE A 14 -18.77 -36.29 7.20
CA ILE A 14 -18.55 -34.84 7.19
C ILE A 14 -17.04 -34.64 7.29
N THR A 15 -16.36 -34.55 6.14
CA THR A 15 -14.99 -34.03 6.10
C THR A 15 -15.06 -32.56 6.53
N PRO A 16 -14.40 -32.15 7.62
CA PRO A 16 -14.34 -30.74 7.95
C PRO A 16 -13.65 -30.02 6.79
N VAL A 17 -14.35 -29.06 6.20
CA VAL A 17 -13.72 -28.11 5.27
C VAL A 17 -12.71 -27.33 6.10
N LEU A 18 -11.43 -27.74 6.01
CA LEU A 18 -10.30 -26.98 6.53
C LEU A 18 -10.31 -25.63 5.83
N HIS A 19 -10.92 -24.63 6.48
CA HIS A 19 -10.77 -23.25 6.04
C HIS A 19 -9.32 -22.88 6.29
N ALA A 20 -8.62 -22.46 5.23
CA ALA A 20 -7.28 -21.91 5.38
C ALA A 20 -7.37 -20.70 6.32
N GLN A 21 -6.60 -20.74 7.41
CA GLN A 21 -6.57 -19.65 8.38
C GLN A 21 -6.12 -18.36 7.68
N LYS A 22 -6.83 -17.26 7.93
CA LYS A 22 -6.49 -15.94 7.36
C LYS A 22 -5.07 -15.50 7.75
N ALA A 23 -4.46 -14.63 6.95
CA ALA A 23 -3.16 -14.05 7.29
C ALA A 23 -3.22 -13.29 8.62
N VAL A 24 -2.10 -13.10 9.32
CA VAL A 24 -2.11 -12.48 10.66
C VAL A 24 -2.54 -11.02 10.57
N SER A 25 -2.17 -10.31 9.50
CA SER A 25 -2.66 -8.96 9.22
C SER A 25 -4.19 -8.91 9.10
N GLU A 26 -4.80 -9.84 8.37
CA GLU A 26 -6.26 -9.98 8.27
C GLU A 26 -6.90 -10.30 9.60
N GLN A 27 -6.30 -11.22 10.39
CA GLN A 27 -6.83 -11.58 11.72
C GLN A 27 -6.82 -10.39 12.68
N MET A 28 -5.75 -9.58 12.66
CA MET A 28 -5.70 -8.35 13.44
C MET A 28 -6.71 -7.31 12.91
N ALA A 29 -6.88 -7.18 11.59
CA ALA A 29 -7.82 -6.22 11.02
C ALA A 29 -9.25 -6.55 11.44
N LEU A 30 -9.62 -7.84 11.42
CA LEU A 30 -10.91 -8.30 11.92
C LEU A 30 -11.06 -8.00 13.42
N THR A 31 -10.04 -8.22 14.25
CA THR A 31 -10.07 -7.79 15.66
C THR A 31 -10.27 -6.29 15.80
N ALA A 32 -9.54 -5.47 15.02
CA ALA A 32 -9.62 -4.02 15.06
C ALA A 32 -11.05 -3.53 14.73
N MET A 33 -11.63 -4.07 13.66
CA MET A 33 -12.99 -3.76 13.22
C MET A 33 -14.05 -4.14 14.25
N ASP A 34 -13.84 -5.23 14.98
CA ASP A 34 -14.77 -5.72 16.00
C ASP A 34 -14.62 -5.06 17.36
N LYS A 35 -13.42 -4.63 17.75
CA LYS A 35 -13.16 -4.22 19.13
C LYS A 35 -12.86 -2.74 19.29
N LEU A 36 -12.26 -2.09 18.29
CA LEU A 36 -11.83 -0.70 18.42
C LEU A 36 -12.95 0.29 18.12
N PHE A 37 -12.78 1.50 18.68
CA PHE A 37 -13.63 2.67 18.43
C PHE A 37 -15.11 2.46 18.79
N LYS A 38 -15.39 1.59 19.76
CA LYS A 38 -16.75 1.35 20.29
C LYS A 38 -17.09 2.19 21.53
N ASP A 39 -16.09 2.78 22.16
CA ASP A 39 -16.29 3.61 23.35
C ASP A 39 -16.86 5.00 23.01
N ALA A 40 -17.28 5.73 24.05
CA ALA A 40 -17.96 7.02 23.93
C ALA A 40 -17.10 8.13 23.32
N ARG A 41 -15.79 7.94 23.08
CA ARG A 41 -14.97 8.89 22.30
C ARG A 41 -15.32 8.84 20.81
N PHE A 42 -15.87 7.72 20.34
CA PHE A 42 -16.15 7.45 18.94
C PHE A 42 -17.64 7.24 18.65
N THR A 43 -18.40 6.66 19.57
CA THR A 43 -19.82 6.32 19.36
C THR A 43 -20.80 7.32 20.00
N ASN A 44 -20.36 8.53 20.35
CA ASN A 44 -21.22 9.52 21.00
C ASN A 44 -22.27 10.08 20.01
N PRO A 45 -23.59 9.89 20.23
CA PRO A 45 -24.61 10.34 19.30
C PRO A 45 -24.76 11.88 19.26
N GLU A 46 -24.49 12.57 20.38
CA GLU A 46 -24.63 14.03 20.48
C GLU A 46 -23.40 14.75 19.90
N LYS A 47 -22.21 14.35 20.35
CA LYS A 47 -20.95 15.01 20.01
C LYS A 47 -20.30 14.44 18.76
N GLY A 48 -20.65 13.22 18.39
CA GLY A 48 -20.01 12.46 17.32
C GLY A 48 -18.62 11.98 17.70
N PRO A 49 -17.92 11.36 16.75
CA PRO A 49 -16.61 10.80 17.00
C PRO A 49 -15.53 11.88 17.16
N THR A 50 -14.54 11.62 18.00
CA THR A 50 -13.41 12.54 18.22
C THR A 50 -12.37 12.37 17.10
N TRP A 51 -11.87 13.48 16.55
CA TRP A 51 -10.82 13.47 15.53
C TRP A 51 -9.47 13.19 16.18
N THR A 52 -9.01 11.94 16.11
CA THR A 52 -7.80 11.46 16.81
C THR A 52 -6.91 10.68 15.87
N TYR A 53 -5.59 10.83 16.03
CA TYR A 53 -4.58 10.28 15.11
C TYR A 53 -4.50 8.75 15.14
N ASP A 54 -4.80 8.15 16.28
CA ASP A 54 -4.62 6.73 16.53
C ASP A 54 -5.59 5.89 15.72
N MET A 55 -6.78 6.42 15.44
CA MET A 55 -7.66 5.88 14.40
C MET A 55 -7.02 5.93 13.01
N GLY A 56 -6.39 7.05 12.61
CA GLY A 56 -5.69 7.15 11.33
C GLY A 56 -4.59 6.11 11.15
N VAL A 57 -3.85 5.78 12.21
CA VAL A 57 -2.84 4.70 12.17
C VAL A 57 -3.49 3.34 11.93
N VAL A 58 -4.60 3.03 12.62
CA VAL A 58 -5.34 1.78 12.38
C VAL A 58 -5.87 1.70 10.96
N LEU A 59 -6.51 2.77 10.48
CA LEU A 59 -7.09 2.81 9.14
C LEU A 59 -6.02 2.67 8.04
N GLU A 60 -4.83 3.22 8.22
CA GLU A 60 -3.71 3.03 7.29
C GLU A 60 -3.24 1.57 7.27
N GLY A 61 -3.18 0.91 8.43
CA GLY A 61 -2.92 -0.53 8.51
C GLY A 61 -3.99 -1.37 7.81
N VAL A 62 -5.27 -1.04 7.99
CA VAL A 62 -6.39 -1.72 7.30
C VAL A 62 -6.34 -1.48 5.78
N ALA A 63 -5.87 -0.31 5.33
CA ALA A 63 -5.69 -0.01 3.91
C ALA A 63 -4.66 -0.95 3.27
N GLU A 64 -3.55 -1.25 3.95
CA GLU A 64 -2.56 -2.23 3.46
C GLU A 64 -3.13 -3.66 3.39
N VAL A 65 -4.00 -4.04 4.33
CA VAL A 65 -4.72 -5.32 4.27
C VAL A 65 -5.67 -5.37 3.07
N TRP A 66 -6.42 -4.29 2.81
CA TRP A 66 -7.25 -4.19 1.61
C TRP A 66 -6.40 -4.31 0.34
N ARG A 67 -5.30 -3.57 0.23
CA ARG A 67 -4.41 -3.64 -0.94
C ARG A 67 -3.85 -5.05 -1.18
N ASN A 68 -3.67 -5.84 -0.11
CA ASN A 68 -3.16 -7.21 -0.22
C ASN A 68 -4.21 -8.26 -0.56
N THR A 69 -5.48 -8.02 -0.24
CA THR A 69 -6.54 -9.04 -0.30
C THR A 69 -7.67 -8.69 -1.27
N ALA A 70 -7.78 -7.41 -1.62
CA ALA A 70 -8.90 -6.81 -2.33
C ALA A 70 -10.28 -7.09 -1.69
N ASP A 71 -10.34 -7.45 -0.40
CA ASP A 71 -11.61 -7.67 0.28
C ASP A 71 -12.28 -6.32 0.59
N PRO A 72 -13.44 -6.01 0.00
CA PRO A 72 -14.08 -4.69 0.13
C PRO A 72 -14.50 -4.36 1.55
N VAL A 73 -14.62 -5.34 2.45
CA VAL A 73 -14.93 -5.11 3.86
C VAL A 73 -13.93 -4.15 4.52
N TYR A 74 -12.64 -4.27 4.19
CA TYR A 74 -11.60 -3.42 4.74
C TYR A 74 -11.68 -1.98 4.19
N PHE A 75 -11.89 -1.83 2.88
CA PHE A 75 -12.09 -0.51 2.27
C PHE A 75 -13.35 0.19 2.83
N GLN A 76 -14.45 -0.54 2.92
CA GLN A 76 -15.72 0.00 3.43
C GLN A 76 -15.59 0.43 4.88
N TYR A 77 -14.83 -0.31 5.71
CA TYR A 77 -14.56 0.10 7.08
C TYR A 77 -13.85 1.45 7.17
N ILE A 78 -12.83 1.67 6.33
CA ILE A 78 -12.11 2.96 6.26
C ILE A 78 -13.05 4.08 5.82
N GLN A 79 -13.81 3.85 4.75
CA GLN A 79 -14.75 4.82 4.21
C GLN A 79 -15.84 5.18 5.24
N ASN A 80 -16.46 4.19 5.87
CA ASN A 80 -17.52 4.40 6.88
C ASN A 80 -17.04 5.23 8.08
N TRP A 81 -15.78 5.06 8.51
CA TRP A 81 -15.24 5.89 9.58
C TRP A 81 -15.03 7.33 9.12
N MET A 82 -14.37 7.54 7.98
CA MET A 82 -14.10 8.89 7.49
C MET A 82 -15.37 9.67 7.11
N ASP A 83 -16.39 8.99 6.60
CA ASP A 83 -17.70 9.58 6.29
C ASP A 83 -18.46 10.09 7.53
N GLN A 84 -18.15 9.60 8.74
CA GLN A 84 -18.71 10.15 9.98
C GLN A 84 -18.08 11.50 10.39
N TYR A 85 -16.90 11.82 9.86
CA TYR A 85 -16.21 13.07 10.12
C TYR A 85 -16.38 14.09 9.00
N VAL A 86 -16.44 13.64 7.74
CA VAL A 86 -16.32 14.51 6.56
C VAL A 86 -17.67 14.69 5.86
N SER A 87 -18.17 15.92 5.88
CA SER A 87 -19.33 16.33 5.07
C SER A 87 -18.96 16.62 3.62
N GLU A 88 -19.96 16.76 2.75
CA GLU A 88 -19.77 16.97 1.30
C GLU A 88 -19.00 18.26 0.93
N ASP A 89 -19.03 19.28 1.79
CA ASP A 89 -18.25 20.52 1.64
C ASP A 89 -16.81 20.39 2.18
N GLY A 90 -16.44 19.22 2.70
CA GLY A 90 -15.12 18.94 3.29
C GLY A 90 -14.96 19.44 4.72
N HIS A 91 -16.02 19.89 5.42
CA HIS A 91 -15.92 20.15 6.86
C HIS A 91 -15.59 18.87 7.63
N ILE A 92 -14.67 18.98 8.59
CA ILE A 92 -14.21 17.87 9.44
C ILE A 92 -14.80 18.09 10.84
N ARG A 93 -15.72 17.21 11.25
CA ARG A 93 -16.34 17.24 12.57
C ARG A 93 -15.28 17.10 13.66
N ASN A 94 -15.42 17.91 14.71
CA ASN A 94 -14.54 17.90 15.89
C ASN A 94 -13.05 18.17 15.61
N TYR A 95 -12.71 18.73 14.44
CA TYR A 95 -11.38 19.26 14.14
C TYR A 95 -11.37 20.78 14.30
N LYS A 96 -10.33 21.31 14.94
CA LYS A 96 -10.10 22.74 15.13
C LYS A 96 -8.69 23.13 14.72
N ALA A 97 -8.55 23.77 13.57
CA ALA A 97 -7.25 24.23 13.06
C ALA A 97 -6.52 25.19 13.99
N THR A 98 -7.27 25.99 14.78
CA THR A 98 -6.69 26.97 15.73
C THR A 98 -5.99 26.35 16.93
N GLU A 99 -6.17 25.05 17.19
CA GLU A 99 -5.40 24.34 18.21
C GLU A 99 -3.97 24.06 17.77
N TYR A 100 -3.68 24.19 16.45
CA TYR A 100 -2.41 23.83 15.82
C TYR A 100 -1.82 22.55 16.40
N ASN A 101 -2.66 21.52 16.51
CA ASN A 101 -2.26 20.22 17.02
C ASN A 101 -1.78 19.38 15.85
N ILE A 102 -0.48 19.05 15.82
CA ILE A 102 0.10 18.28 14.70
C ILE A 102 -0.54 16.88 14.58
N ASP A 103 -1.02 16.31 15.70
CA ASP A 103 -1.70 15.01 15.73
C ASP A 103 -2.96 15.00 14.85
N HIS A 104 -3.65 16.14 14.71
CA HIS A 104 -4.86 16.22 13.90
C HIS A 104 -4.58 16.03 12.39
N VAL A 105 -3.33 16.16 11.96
CA VAL A 105 -2.94 16.05 10.55
C VAL A 105 -2.86 14.58 10.10
N LYS A 106 -2.58 13.63 11.02
CA LYS A 106 -2.29 12.23 10.68
C LYS A 106 -3.38 11.54 9.85
N ASN A 107 -4.65 11.85 10.16
CA ASN A 107 -5.81 11.28 9.49
C ASN A 107 -5.96 11.77 8.04
N GLY A 108 -5.23 12.82 7.63
CA GLY A 108 -5.19 13.29 6.24
C GLY A 108 -4.75 12.22 5.25
N ARG A 109 -3.90 11.27 5.67
CA ARG A 109 -3.52 10.10 4.85
C ARG A 109 -4.72 9.25 4.45
N SER A 110 -5.66 9.04 5.37
CA SER A 110 -6.90 8.31 5.09
C SER A 110 -7.81 9.09 4.12
N LEU A 111 -7.82 10.41 4.21
CA LEU A 111 -8.57 11.28 3.28
C LEU A 111 -7.98 11.22 1.86
N LEU A 112 -6.65 11.34 1.74
CA LEU A 112 -5.97 11.23 0.44
C LEU A 112 -6.13 9.84 -0.17
N PHE A 113 -6.03 8.78 0.63
CA PHE A 113 -6.33 7.41 0.19
C PHE A 113 -7.74 7.31 -0.40
N LEU A 114 -8.77 7.76 0.33
CA LEU A 114 -10.15 7.70 -0.14
C LEU A 114 -10.37 8.58 -1.37
N TYR A 115 -9.74 9.76 -1.45
CA TYR A 115 -9.80 10.60 -2.63
C TYR A 115 -9.21 9.89 -3.86
N LYS A 116 -7.99 9.37 -3.75
CA LYS A 116 -7.32 8.70 -4.87
C LYS A 116 -8.08 7.48 -5.37
N VAL A 117 -8.71 6.71 -4.47
CA VAL A 117 -9.45 5.49 -4.83
C VAL A 117 -10.88 5.77 -5.30
N THR A 118 -11.51 6.88 -4.90
CA THR A 118 -12.94 7.15 -5.20
C THR A 118 -13.20 8.37 -6.08
N GLY A 119 -12.24 9.28 -6.21
CA GLY A 119 -12.42 10.59 -6.83
C GLY A 119 -13.37 11.55 -6.08
N LYS A 120 -13.91 11.16 -4.90
CA LYS A 120 -14.88 11.98 -4.17
C LYS A 120 -14.23 13.25 -3.62
N GLN A 121 -14.68 14.39 -4.13
CA GLN A 121 -14.09 15.72 -3.85
C GLN A 121 -14.13 16.14 -2.37
N LYS A 122 -15.09 15.64 -1.58
CA LYS A 122 -15.18 15.96 -0.16
C LYS A 122 -13.91 15.60 0.63
N TYR A 123 -13.23 14.52 0.25
CA TYR A 123 -11.99 14.10 0.91
C TYR A 123 -10.81 15.00 0.56
N LEU A 124 -10.74 15.48 -0.69
CA LEU A 124 -9.72 16.45 -1.11
C LEU A 124 -9.93 17.79 -0.38
N LYS A 125 -11.16 18.31 -0.35
CA LYS A 125 -11.52 19.53 0.39
C LYS A 125 -11.22 19.43 1.89
N ALA A 126 -11.44 18.26 2.49
CA ALA A 126 -11.06 18.03 3.88
C ALA A 126 -9.53 18.02 4.05
N SER A 127 -8.79 17.40 3.12
CA SER A 127 -7.33 17.40 3.11
C SER A 127 -6.75 18.83 2.98
N GLU A 128 -7.35 19.69 2.15
CA GLU A 128 -7.00 21.10 2.01
C GLU A 128 -7.07 21.85 3.36
N LYS A 129 -8.03 21.52 4.24
CA LYS A 129 -8.14 22.16 5.57
C LYS A 129 -7.02 21.73 6.52
N LEU A 130 -6.52 20.50 6.40
CA LEU A 130 -5.37 20.03 7.17
C LEU A 130 -4.08 20.68 6.63
N TYR A 131 -3.92 20.76 5.31
CA TYR A 131 -2.81 21.49 4.70
C TYR A 131 -2.83 22.99 5.06
N ALA A 132 -4.01 23.62 5.09
CA ALA A 132 -4.16 25.00 5.50
C ALA A 132 -3.65 25.27 6.93
N GLN A 133 -3.83 24.32 7.86
CA GLN A 133 -3.22 24.40 9.19
C GLN A 133 -1.69 24.42 9.10
N LEU A 134 -1.08 23.52 8.31
CA LEU A 134 0.38 23.42 8.18
C LEU A 134 1.03 24.70 7.64
N LYS A 135 0.35 25.42 6.74
CA LYS A 135 0.84 26.69 6.19
C LYS A 135 1.06 27.77 7.26
N THR A 136 0.25 27.78 8.31
CA THR A 136 0.33 28.77 9.39
C THR A 136 0.69 28.15 10.74
N HIS A 137 1.12 26.89 10.74
CA HIS A 137 1.45 26.15 11.96
C HIS A 137 2.68 26.78 12.62
N PRO A 138 2.65 27.09 13.94
CA PRO A 138 3.78 27.68 14.64
C PRO A 138 5.05 26.82 14.52
N ARG A 139 6.21 27.49 14.42
CA ARG A 139 7.50 26.84 14.19
C ARG A 139 8.56 27.34 15.17
N THR A 140 9.56 26.51 15.42
CA THR A 140 10.82 26.91 16.09
C THR A 140 11.54 27.96 15.24
N ASN A 141 12.60 28.58 15.78
CA ASN A 141 13.38 29.57 15.02
C ASN A 141 14.05 28.96 13.78
N GLU A 142 14.40 27.68 13.83
CA GLU A 142 14.92 26.92 12.67
C GLU A 142 13.83 26.52 11.65
N GLY A 143 12.55 26.66 12.00
CA GLY A 143 11.43 26.33 11.10
C GLY A 143 10.77 24.97 11.37
N GLY A 144 11.15 24.27 12.44
CA GLY A 144 10.55 23.01 12.85
C GLY A 144 9.14 23.18 13.41
N PHE A 145 8.18 22.34 13.01
CA PHE A 145 6.80 22.46 13.51
C PHE A 145 6.73 22.26 15.03
N TRP A 146 6.08 23.19 15.74
CA TRP A 146 5.70 22.94 17.12
C TRP A 146 4.77 21.74 17.18
N HIS A 147 4.96 20.89 18.19
CA HIS A 147 4.13 19.71 18.35
C HIS A 147 2.65 20.11 18.52
N LYS A 148 2.37 21.12 19.36
CA LYS A 148 1.04 21.74 19.51
C LYS A 148 1.18 23.22 19.86
N HIS A 149 0.13 24.01 19.66
CA HIS A 149 0.09 25.40 20.17
C HIS A 149 0.36 25.49 21.68
N ILE A 150 -0.10 24.49 22.44
CA ILE A 150 0.11 24.39 23.89
C ILE A 150 1.52 23.90 24.30
N TYR A 151 2.35 23.50 23.34
CA TYR A 151 3.74 23.06 23.53
C TYR A 151 4.67 23.95 22.69
N PRO A 152 4.82 25.24 23.07
CA PRO A 152 5.57 26.19 22.27
C PRO A 152 7.05 25.83 22.21
N ASN A 153 7.67 26.01 21.04
CA ASN A 153 9.09 25.74 20.74
C ASN A 153 9.52 24.27 20.87
N GLN A 154 8.56 23.34 20.95
CA GLN A 154 8.84 21.93 21.16
C GLN A 154 8.61 21.12 19.90
N MET A 155 9.62 20.36 19.47
CA MET A 155 9.48 19.31 18.47
C MET A 155 9.58 17.94 19.13
N TRP A 156 8.63 17.07 18.84
CA TRP A 156 8.62 15.68 19.33
C TRP A 156 8.70 14.73 18.13
N LEU A 157 9.37 13.60 18.30
CA LEU A 157 9.55 12.61 17.22
C LEU A 157 8.21 12.16 16.62
N ASP A 158 7.18 12.04 17.46
CA ASP A 158 5.80 11.71 17.09
C ASP A 158 5.28 12.63 15.98
N GLY A 159 5.51 13.94 16.11
CA GLY A 159 5.01 14.95 15.18
C GLY A 159 5.49 14.76 13.74
N LEU A 160 6.62 14.08 13.54
CA LEU A 160 7.15 13.79 12.21
C LEU A 160 6.24 12.79 11.49
N TYR A 161 5.76 11.75 12.19
CA TYR A 161 4.82 10.81 11.58
C TYR A 161 3.41 11.40 11.43
N MET A 162 3.01 12.30 12.34
CA MET A 162 1.68 12.91 12.26
C MET A 162 1.51 13.81 11.04
N ALA A 163 2.57 14.49 10.60
CA ALA A 163 2.47 15.45 9.49
C ALA A 163 3.25 15.06 8.23
N GLN A 164 4.50 14.61 8.32
CA GLN A 164 5.38 14.56 7.14
C GLN A 164 4.89 13.62 6.03
N PRO A 165 4.37 12.40 6.31
CA PRO A 165 3.81 11.55 5.27
C PRO A 165 2.61 12.18 4.55
N PHE A 166 1.69 12.82 5.30
CA PHE A 166 0.56 13.55 4.70
C PHE A 166 1.06 14.74 3.88
N TYR A 167 1.99 15.52 4.43
CA TYR A 167 2.49 16.75 3.81
C TYR A 167 3.17 16.44 2.47
N THR A 168 3.97 15.37 2.42
CA THR A 168 4.65 14.90 1.21
C THR A 168 3.66 14.36 0.17
N GLU A 169 2.69 13.54 0.58
CA GLU A 169 1.68 13.00 -0.35
C GLU A 169 0.77 14.09 -0.92
N TYR A 170 0.38 15.06 -0.08
CA TYR A 170 -0.41 16.21 -0.53
C TYR A 170 0.39 17.08 -1.51
N ALA A 171 1.68 17.29 -1.26
CA ALA A 171 2.57 18.02 -2.17
C ALA A 171 2.68 17.35 -3.55
N ALA A 172 2.84 16.01 -3.57
CA ALA A 172 2.89 15.25 -4.80
C ALA A 172 1.56 15.31 -5.58
N LEU A 173 0.42 15.22 -4.89
CA LEU A 173 -0.90 15.28 -5.52
C LEU A 173 -1.24 16.67 -6.07
N MET A 174 -0.79 17.73 -5.39
CA MET A 174 -1.15 19.11 -5.72
C MET A 174 -0.06 19.87 -6.47
N ASP A 175 1.04 19.20 -6.84
CA ASP A 175 2.22 19.78 -7.51
C ASP A 175 2.80 21.00 -6.76
N ILE A 176 3.18 20.80 -5.49
CA ILE A 176 3.71 21.84 -4.59
C ILE A 176 5.16 21.51 -4.21
N PRO A 177 6.15 21.71 -5.10
CA PRO A 177 7.50 21.21 -4.94
C PRO A 177 8.28 21.82 -3.77
N GLU A 178 7.94 23.04 -3.33
CA GLU A 178 8.61 23.70 -2.20
C GLU A 178 8.45 22.95 -0.87
N ILE A 179 7.44 22.09 -0.75
CA ILE A 179 7.20 21.27 0.44
C ILE A 179 8.31 20.25 0.66
N TYR A 180 8.92 19.72 -0.42
CA TYR A 180 9.95 18.68 -0.30
C TYR A 180 11.17 19.17 0.49
N GLU A 181 11.57 20.42 0.32
CA GLU A 181 12.66 21.04 1.08
C GLU A 181 12.30 21.18 2.57
N ASP A 182 11.08 21.61 2.90
CA ASP A 182 10.62 21.69 4.29
C ASP A 182 10.59 20.30 4.94
N VAL A 183 10.07 19.28 4.25
CA VAL A 183 10.05 17.90 4.75
C VAL A 183 11.46 17.42 5.12
N VAL A 184 12.47 17.61 4.25
CA VAL A 184 13.86 17.23 4.57
C VAL A 184 14.38 18.01 5.78
N ASN A 185 14.05 19.29 5.88
CA ASN A 185 14.45 20.14 7.01
C ASN A 185 13.84 19.66 8.33
N GLN A 186 12.55 19.30 8.37
CA GLN A 186 11.91 18.76 9.58
C GLN A 186 12.65 17.53 10.13
N PHE A 187 13.05 16.59 9.26
CA PHE A 187 13.84 15.43 9.68
C PHE A 187 15.25 15.80 10.12
N THR A 188 15.90 16.69 9.39
CA THR A 188 17.27 17.14 9.65
C THR A 188 17.38 17.88 10.98
N TYR A 189 16.39 18.69 11.35
CA TYR A 189 16.39 19.40 12.64
C TYR A 189 16.31 18.43 13.81
N MET A 190 15.40 17.45 13.76
CA MET A 190 15.34 16.43 14.81
C MET A 190 16.59 15.54 14.83
N GLU A 191 17.16 15.19 13.67
CA GLU A 191 18.42 14.44 13.61
C GLU A 191 19.57 15.23 14.24
N ASN A 192 19.66 16.54 14.00
CA ASN A 192 20.75 17.38 14.50
C ASN A 192 20.64 17.64 16.01
N HIS A 193 19.42 17.86 16.51
CA HIS A 193 19.22 18.23 17.91
C HIS A 193 18.96 17.03 18.80
N ALA A 194 18.13 16.08 18.38
CA ALA A 194 17.64 14.99 19.23
C ALA A 194 18.47 13.71 19.17
N ARG A 195 19.37 13.55 18.21
CA ARG A 195 20.21 12.35 18.11
C ARG A 195 21.34 12.35 19.13
N ASP A 196 21.43 11.30 19.93
CA ASP A 196 22.59 11.05 20.77
C ASP A 196 23.76 10.50 19.94
N ALA A 197 24.91 11.18 20.02
CA ALA A 197 26.11 10.80 19.28
C ALA A 197 26.66 9.42 19.69
N LYS A 198 26.45 8.99 20.94
CA LYS A 198 27.01 7.74 21.48
C LYS A 198 26.21 6.51 21.05
N THR A 199 24.89 6.56 21.21
CA THR A 199 23.99 5.43 20.94
C THR A 199 23.49 5.44 19.51
N GLY A 200 23.33 6.62 18.90
CA GLY A 200 22.64 6.85 17.65
C GLY A 200 21.10 6.90 17.77
N LEU A 201 20.57 6.73 18.98
CA LEU A 201 19.13 6.85 19.28
C LEU A 201 18.72 8.32 19.34
N LEU A 202 17.43 8.60 19.18
CA LEU A 202 16.88 9.95 19.26
C LEU A 202 16.03 10.11 20.52
N TYR A 203 16.25 11.21 21.26
CA TYR A 203 15.43 11.58 22.42
C TYR A 203 14.00 11.92 21.97
N HIS A 204 13.02 11.61 22.82
CA HIS A 204 11.59 11.78 22.49
C HIS A 204 11.23 13.21 22.06
N GLY A 205 11.77 14.22 22.74
CA GLY A 205 11.42 15.61 22.47
C GLY A 205 12.58 16.56 22.68
N TRP A 206 12.51 17.68 21.96
CA TRP A 206 13.43 18.80 22.01
C TRP A 206 12.64 20.10 22.21
N ASP A 207 12.97 20.86 23.25
CA ASP A 207 12.48 22.23 23.49
C ASP A 207 13.59 23.21 23.13
N GLU A 208 13.44 23.91 21.99
CA GLU A 208 14.41 24.91 21.53
C GLU A 208 14.59 26.03 22.56
N SER A 209 13.53 26.35 23.31
CA SER A 209 13.55 27.41 24.32
C SER A 209 14.21 26.99 25.64
N ARG A 210 14.32 25.68 25.89
CA ARG A 210 14.87 25.07 27.12
C ARG A 210 14.17 25.53 28.40
N LYS A 211 12.88 25.88 28.30
CA LYS A 211 12.08 26.40 29.42
C LYS A 211 11.27 25.31 30.09
N GLU A 212 10.97 24.22 29.40
CA GLU A 212 10.31 23.07 30.00
C GLU A 212 11.17 22.39 31.06
N ARG A 213 10.57 22.00 32.19
CA ARG A 213 11.28 21.35 33.31
C ARG A 213 11.79 19.95 32.99
N TRP A 214 11.23 19.28 31.98
CA TRP A 214 11.72 18.00 31.48
C TRP A 214 12.93 18.16 30.56
N SER A 215 13.14 19.36 30.02
CA SER A 215 14.19 19.65 29.03
C SER A 215 15.54 19.90 29.72
N ASP A 216 16.61 19.33 29.16
CA ASP A 216 17.96 19.61 29.63
C ASP A 216 18.31 21.09 29.41
N PRO A 217 18.85 21.81 30.40
CA PRO A 217 19.07 23.25 30.29
C PRO A 217 20.15 23.64 29.26
N LYS A 218 21.00 22.71 28.82
CA LYS A 218 22.04 22.95 27.81
C LYS A 218 21.60 22.54 26.42
N THR A 219 20.88 21.44 26.28
CA THR A 219 20.54 20.86 24.97
C THR A 219 19.06 21.03 24.59
N GLY A 220 18.18 21.22 25.58
CA GLY A 220 16.73 21.24 25.38
C GLY A 220 16.10 19.85 25.26
N LEU A 221 16.87 18.78 25.46
CA LEU A 221 16.43 17.40 25.20
C LEU A 221 15.69 16.78 26.37
N SER A 222 14.77 15.87 26.06
CA SER A 222 14.18 14.98 27.06
C SER A 222 15.19 13.93 27.53
N LYS A 223 14.84 13.16 28.58
CA LYS A 223 15.82 12.33 29.30
C LYS A 223 16.07 10.95 28.70
N HIS A 224 15.14 10.41 27.90
CA HIS A 224 15.16 9.00 27.49
C HIS A 224 14.79 8.78 26.02
N PHE A 225 15.29 7.67 25.48
CA PHE A 225 15.00 7.17 24.13
C PHE A 225 13.75 6.28 24.17
N TRP A 226 12.59 6.92 24.12
CA TRP A 226 11.32 6.21 24.11
C TRP A 226 11.09 5.50 22.78
N GLY A 227 10.82 4.19 22.84
CA GLY A 227 10.76 3.29 21.71
C GLY A 227 9.71 3.69 20.69
N ARG A 228 8.49 4.04 21.12
CA ARG A 228 7.44 4.46 20.18
C ARG A 228 7.75 5.80 19.53
N GLY A 229 8.32 6.77 20.27
CA GLY A 229 8.75 8.04 19.69
C GLY A 229 9.73 7.82 18.52
N MET A 230 10.75 6.98 18.74
CA MET A 230 11.69 6.62 17.67
C MET A 230 11.06 5.74 16.58
N GLY A 231 10.10 4.89 16.93
CA GLY A 231 9.29 4.13 15.98
C GLY A 231 8.53 5.03 15.00
N TRP A 232 7.87 6.07 15.49
CA TRP A 232 7.21 7.06 14.63
C TRP A 232 8.18 7.77 13.70
N TYR A 233 9.35 8.16 14.20
CA TYR A 233 10.38 8.77 13.37
C TYR A 233 10.83 7.84 12.23
N ALA A 234 11.05 6.55 12.53
CA ALA A 234 11.42 5.55 11.53
C ALA A 234 10.32 5.30 10.48
N MET A 235 9.05 5.23 10.91
CA MET A 235 7.90 5.10 10.00
C MET A 235 7.76 6.32 9.10
N ALA A 236 7.88 7.52 9.67
CA ALA A 236 7.80 8.76 8.92
C ALA A 236 8.85 8.84 7.80
N LEU A 237 10.10 8.49 8.12
CA LEU A 237 11.21 8.47 7.15
C LEU A 237 10.98 7.50 5.98
N VAL A 238 10.44 6.31 6.24
CA VAL A 238 10.21 5.33 5.17
C VAL A 238 8.96 5.66 4.34
N ASP A 239 7.93 6.25 4.95
CA ASP A 239 6.66 6.56 4.29
C ASP A 239 6.71 7.84 3.43
N VAL A 240 7.50 8.85 3.84
CA VAL A 240 7.69 10.05 3.00
C VAL A 240 8.32 9.70 1.66
N LEU A 241 9.21 8.70 1.62
CA LEU A 241 9.92 8.28 0.42
C LEU A 241 9.01 7.64 -0.66
N ASP A 242 7.77 7.29 -0.33
CA ASP A 242 6.80 6.78 -1.32
C ASP A 242 6.30 7.88 -2.27
N ASN A 243 6.26 9.13 -1.81
CA ASN A 243 5.76 10.30 -2.56
C ASN A 243 6.84 11.38 -2.73
N PHE A 244 8.09 11.08 -2.37
CA PHE A 244 9.22 11.99 -2.53
C PHE A 244 9.87 11.76 -3.92
N PRO A 245 10.09 12.80 -4.74
CA PRO A 245 10.60 12.62 -6.10
C PRO A 245 11.96 11.90 -6.12
N GLU A 246 12.09 10.85 -6.94
CA GLU A 246 13.27 9.98 -6.95
C GLU A 246 14.57 10.71 -7.30
N ASP A 247 14.48 11.74 -8.14
CA ASP A 247 15.56 12.58 -8.64
C ASP A 247 15.83 13.83 -7.79
N HIS A 248 15.05 14.07 -6.74
CA HIS A 248 15.22 15.24 -5.87
C HIS A 248 16.62 15.23 -5.20
N PRO A 249 17.42 16.31 -5.29
CA PRO A 249 18.82 16.32 -4.85
C PRO A 249 19.06 15.90 -3.40
N ARG A 250 18.10 16.23 -2.53
CA ARG A 250 18.15 15.97 -1.08
C ARG A 250 17.50 14.65 -0.65
N ARG A 251 16.91 13.86 -1.56
CA ARG A 251 16.32 12.55 -1.21
C ARG A 251 17.31 11.61 -0.53
N LYS A 252 18.58 11.68 -0.95
CA LYS A 252 19.69 10.93 -0.35
C LYS A 252 19.88 11.23 1.14
N GLU A 253 19.58 12.45 1.60
CA GLU A 253 19.72 12.84 3.01
C GLU A 253 18.71 12.08 3.87
N LEU A 254 17.45 12.01 3.44
CA LEU A 254 16.40 11.22 4.11
C LEU A 254 16.79 9.74 4.21
N ILE A 255 17.30 9.15 3.12
CA ILE A 255 17.74 7.75 3.10
C ILE A 255 18.92 7.53 4.06
N GLN A 256 19.85 8.47 4.15
CA GLN A 256 20.98 8.40 5.09
C GLN A 256 20.51 8.51 6.54
N ILE A 257 19.58 9.41 6.84
CA ILE A 257 18.95 9.52 8.17
C ILE A 257 18.23 8.21 8.52
N LEU A 258 17.40 7.68 7.60
CA LEU A 258 16.74 6.38 7.75
C LEU A 258 17.74 5.26 8.05
N ASN A 259 18.84 5.19 7.31
CA ASN A 259 19.87 4.17 7.53
C ASN A 259 20.49 4.27 8.93
N ARG A 260 20.80 5.48 9.42
CA ARG A 260 21.33 5.70 10.77
C ARG A 260 20.30 5.35 11.85
N THR A 261 19.06 5.78 11.69
CA THR A 261 17.94 5.48 12.60
C THR A 261 17.73 3.97 12.72
N LEU A 262 17.62 3.25 11.59
CA LEU A 262 17.41 1.81 11.59
C LEU A 262 18.64 1.05 12.12
N THR A 263 19.86 1.52 11.83
CA THR A 263 21.08 0.94 12.40
C THR A 263 21.09 1.04 13.93
N ALA A 264 20.71 2.19 14.48
CA ALA A 264 20.58 2.38 15.91
C ALA A 264 19.48 1.48 16.50
N ALA A 265 18.29 1.43 15.89
CA ALA A 265 17.23 0.52 16.32
C ALA A 265 17.71 -0.95 16.31
N ALA A 266 18.34 -1.41 15.23
CA ALA A 266 18.87 -2.77 15.11
C ALA A 266 19.91 -3.13 16.19
N LYS A 267 20.75 -2.16 16.59
CA LYS A 267 21.75 -2.32 17.67
C LYS A 267 21.09 -2.62 19.02
N PHE A 268 19.93 -2.03 19.30
CA PHE A 268 19.20 -2.18 20.56
C PHE A 268 18.05 -3.20 20.50
N GLN A 269 17.97 -4.00 19.43
CA GLN A 269 17.06 -5.14 19.35
C GLN A 269 17.46 -6.20 20.37
N ASP A 270 16.54 -6.61 21.25
CA ASP A 270 16.83 -7.61 22.27
C ASP A 270 17.24 -8.95 21.63
N LYS A 271 18.31 -9.54 22.14
CA LYS A 271 18.88 -10.77 21.57
C LYS A 271 17.98 -11.98 21.81
N ARG A 272 17.26 -12.01 22.94
CA ARG A 272 16.49 -13.17 23.39
C ARG A 272 15.10 -13.22 22.77
N SER A 273 14.36 -12.12 22.84
CA SER A 273 12.99 -12.00 22.36
C SER A 273 12.92 -11.60 20.89
N GLY A 274 13.95 -10.91 20.38
CA GLY A 274 13.96 -10.33 19.04
C GLY A 274 13.20 -9.01 18.93
N VAL A 275 12.61 -8.49 20.00
CA VAL A 275 11.82 -7.25 20.00
C VAL A 275 12.53 -6.15 20.80
N TRP A 276 11.88 -5.01 21.03
CA TRP A 276 12.46 -3.84 21.67
C TRP A 276 11.76 -3.51 22.99
N TYR A 277 12.53 -2.88 23.89
CA TYR A 277 12.03 -2.35 25.16
C TYR A 277 11.37 -0.98 24.97
N ASP A 278 10.53 -0.57 25.93
CA ASP A 278 9.91 0.77 25.92
C ASP A 278 10.95 1.88 26.01
N ILE A 279 11.93 1.77 26.93
CA ILE A 279 13.15 2.60 26.88
C ILE A 279 14.28 1.78 26.28
N LEU A 280 14.72 2.17 25.08
CA LEU A 280 15.48 1.32 24.16
C LEU A 280 16.85 0.87 24.69
N ASP A 281 17.58 1.77 25.36
CA ASP A 281 18.94 1.52 25.84
C ASP A 281 19.01 0.95 27.26
N LEU A 282 17.87 0.83 27.94
CA LEU A 282 17.78 0.38 29.33
C LEU A 282 17.12 -1.00 29.45
N GLY A 283 17.33 -1.91 28.49
CA GLY A 283 16.70 -3.24 28.49
C GLY A 283 17.05 -4.14 29.68
N THR A 284 18.14 -3.84 30.40
CA THR A 284 18.53 -4.56 31.63
C THR A 284 18.08 -3.84 32.91
N ARG A 285 17.48 -2.66 32.81
CA ARG A 285 16.99 -1.90 33.98
C ARG A 285 15.68 -2.52 34.46
N GLU A 286 15.62 -2.85 35.75
CA GLU A 286 14.41 -3.34 36.39
C GLU A 286 13.25 -2.35 36.21
N GLY A 287 12.06 -2.89 35.96
CA GLY A 287 10.84 -2.13 35.66
C GLY A 287 10.61 -1.86 34.17
N ASN A 288 11.64 -1.93 33.33
CA ASN A 288 11.48 -1.81 31.88
C ASN A 288 10.81 -3.06 31.29
N TYR A 289 10.16 -2.93 30.14
CA TYR A 289 9.41 -4.02 29.52
C TYR A 289 9.53 -4.01 27.99
N LEU A 290 9.34 -5.18 27.38
CA LEU A 290 9.24 -5.32 25.92
C LEU A 290 7.91 -4.71 25.46
N GLU A 291 7.97 -3.80 24.49
CA GLU A 291 6.83 -2.97 24.09
C GLU A 291 6.44 -3.25 22.62
N ALA A 292 5.15 -3.51 22.41
CA ALA A 292 4.66 -4.05 21.16
C ALA A 292 4.53 -3.01 20.04
N SER A 293 4.18 -1.76 20.34
CA SER A 293 4.01 -0.73 19.31
C SER A 293 5.35 -0.36 18.67
N ALA A 294 6.36 0.04 19.45
CA ALA A 294 7.70 0.34 19.00
C ALA A 294 8.31 -0.81 18.18
N SER A 295 8.17 -2.04 18.70
CA SER A 295 8.66 -3.23 18.01
C SER A 295 7.99 -3.42 16.65
N SER A 296 6.68 -3.19 16.56
CA SER A 296 5.94 -3.25 15.30
C SER A 296 6.40 -2.17 14.32
N MET A 297 6.61 -0.95 14.80
CA MET A 297 7.09 0.18 13.99
C MET A 297 8.48 -0.08 13.40
N PHE A 298 9.41 -0.63 14.20
CA PHE A 298 10.74 -0.98 13.70
C PHE A 298 10.70 -2.12 12.70
N VAL A 299 9.89 -3.15 12.93
CA VAL A 299 9.71 -4.24 11.96
C VAL A 299 9.16 -3.71 10.65
N TYR A 300 8.12 -2.88 10.70
CA TYR A 300 7.55 -2.24 9.51
C TYR A 300 8.59 -1.40 8.75
N ALA A 301 9.26 -0.47 9.45
CA ALA A 301 10.21 0.43 8.81
C ALA A 301 11.40 -0.31 8.20
N MET A 302 11.94 -1.32 8.89
CA MET A 302 13.02 -2.15 8.34
C MET A 302 12.54 -3.01 7.17
N ALA A 303 11.36 -3.63 7.25
CA ALA A 303 10.84 -4.48 6.18
C ALA A 303 10.61 -3.68 4.89
N LYS A 304 9.95 -2.52 5.00
CA LYS A 304 9.70 -1.63 3.88
C LYS A 304 10.99 -1.05 3.31
N ALA A 305 11.92 -0.60 4.15
CA ALA A 305 13.20 -0.08 3.69
C ALA A 305 14.05 -1.13 2.95
N VAL A 306 14.02 -2.40 3.40
CA VAL A 306 14.67 -3.52 2.67
C VAL A 306 13.97 -3.77 1.35
N ARG A 307 12.62 -3.86 1.33
CA ARG A 307 11.86 -4.10 0.10
C ARG A 307 12.12 -3.03 -0.96
N LYS A 308 12.11 -1.76 -0.56
CA LYS A 308 12.33 -0.62 -1.46
C LYS A 308 13.80 -0.37 -1.77
N GLY A 309 14.73 -1.15 -1.21
CA GLY A 309 16.17 -1.02 -1.46
C GLY A 309 16.82 0.21 -0.84
N TYR A 310 16.17 0.86 0.14
CA TYR A 310 16.70 2.04 0.83
C TYR A 310 17.84 1.68 1.81
N VAL A 311 17.85 0.44 2.30
CA VAL A 311 18.89 -0.08 3.19
C VAL A 311 19.39 -1.45 2.71
N SER A 312 20.52 -1.88 3.29
CA SER A 312 21.10 -3.19 3.00
C SER A 312 20.12 -4.33 3.32
N SER A 313 20.10 -5.37 2.48
CA SER A 313 19.34 -6.60 2.73
C SER A 313 19.74 -7.34 4.03
N SER A 314 20.88 -6.98 4.65
CA SER A 314 21.28 -7.50 5.96
C SER A 314 20.25 -7.23 7.07
N PHE A 315 19.49 -6.14 6.98
CA PHE A 315 18.39 -5.83 7.89
C PHE A 315 17.26 -6.87 7.86
N GLN A 316 17.17 -7.71 6.82
CA GLN A 316 16.18 -8.79 6.77
C GLN A 316 16.28 -9.71 7.98
N LYS A 317 17.49 -9.96 8.50
CA LYS A 317 17.67 -10.77 9.72
C LYS A 317 17.01 -10.13 10.95
N ASN A 318 17.04 -8.79 11.05
CA ASN A 318 16.39 -8.05 12.11
C ASN A 318 14.86 -8.09 11.95
N VAL A 319 14.36 -7.97 10.71
CA VAL A 319 12.93 -8.10 10.37
C VAL A 319 12.42 -9.49 10.75
N ASP A 320 13.11 -10.56 10.33
CA ASP A 320 12.67 -11.93 10.59
C ASP A 320 12.61 -12.24 12.09
N ARG A 321 13.65 -11.84 12.84
CA ARG A 321 13.69 -11.99 14.30
C ARG A 321 12.65 -11.13 15.00
N GLY A 322 12.49 -9.88 14.55
CA GLY A 322 11.52 -8.94 15.09
C GLY A 322 10.10 -9.43 14.91
N TYR A 323 9.74 -9.84 13.69
CA TYR A 323 8.41 -10.34 13.40
C TYR A 323 8.11 -11.66 14.13
N ALA A 324 9.05 -12.60 14.17
CA ALA A 324 8.89 -13.81 14.98
C ALA A 324 8.70 -13.49 16.48
N GLY A 325 9.44 -12.51 16.99
CA GLY A 325 9.31 -12.01 18.36
C GLY A 325 7.95 -11.34 18.61
N LEU A 326 7.45 -10.52 17.68
CA LEU A 326 6.12 -9.92 17.79
C LEU A 326 5.03 -10.99 17.97
N LEU A 327 5.03 -12.00 17.09
CA LEU A 327 4.06 -13.09 17.15
C LEU A 327 4.16 -13.88 18.46
N LYS A 328 5.38 -14.09 18.96
CA LYS A 328 5.62 -14.88 20.17
C LYS A 328 5.31 -14.13 21.46
N GLU A 329 5.73 -12.88 21.58
CA GLU A 329 5.71 -12.14 22.84
C GLU A 329 4.39 -11.37 23.05
N PHE A 330 3.70 -11.00 21.97
CA PHE A 330 2.59 -10.05 22.04
C PHE A 330 1.26 -10.57 21.46
N VAL A 331 1.28 -11.55 20.55
CA VAL A 331 0.07 -12.01 19.85
C VAL A 331 -0.55 -13.22 20.56
N THR A 332 -1.84 -13.13 20.86
CA THR A 332 -2.62 -14.24 21.42
C THR A 332 -3.89 -14.49 20.60
N PRO A 333 -4.37 -15.74 20.45
CA PRO A 333 -5.65 -16.01 19.79
C PRO A 333 -6.82 -15.29 20.48
N ALA A 334 -7.74 -14.76 19.68
CA ALA A 334 -8.89 -13.96 20.14
C ALA A 334 -10.23 -14.40 19.52
N GLY A 335 -10.27 -15.61 18.96
CA GLY A 335 -11.44 -16.19 18.27
C GLY A 335 -11.08 -16.73 16.89
N GLN A 336 -12.09 -17.20 16.15
CA GLN A 336 -11.92 -17.65 14.76
C GLN A 336 -11.39 -16.48 13.92
N ASP A 337 -10.23 -16.70 13.29
CA ASP A 337 -9.52 -15.71 12.47
C ASP A 337 -9.33 -14.35 13.16
N ARG A 338 -9.05 -14.38 14.48
CA ARG A 338 -8.86 -13.18 15.29
C ARG A 338 -7.69 -13.35 16.25
N VAL A 339 -6.95 -12.28 16.44
CA VAL A 339 -5.83 -12.20 17.40
C VAL A 339 -5.89 -10.91 18.22
N ASP A 340 -5.36 -10.94 19.44
CA ASP A 340 -5.14 -9.78 20.29
C ASP A 340 -3.65 -9.42 20.30
N LEU A 341 -3.35 -8.12 20.33
CA LEU A 341 -2.01 -7.58 20.53
C LEU A 341 -1.86 -7.06 21.96
N ASN A 342 -0.97 -7.66 22.73
CA ASN A 342 -0.72 -7.33 24.12
C ASN A 342 0.50 -6.42 24.27
N ARG A 343 0.67 -5.85 25.47
CA ARG A 343 1.85 -5.06 25.86
C ARG A 343 2.07 -3.79 25.02
N VAL A 344 0.99 -3.09 24.73
CA VAL A 344 1.05 -1.77 24.08
C VAL A 344 0.91 -0.68 25.14
N VAL A 345 1.84 0.27 25.20
CA VAL A 345 1.67 1.41 26.12
C VAL A 345 0.62 2.39 25.59
N GLU A 346 -0.35 2.78 26.43
CA GLU A 346 -1.52 3.59 26.05
C GLU A 346 -1.10 4.98 25.57
N VAL A 347 -0.21 5.64 26.31
CA VAL A 347 0.23 7.00 26.02
C VAL A 347 1.55 7.28 26.69
N SER A 348 2.37 8.14 26.09
CA SER A 348 3.45 8.84 26.80
C SER A 348 3.60 10.22 26.18
N GLY A 349 4.04 11.20 26.95
CA GLY A 349 4.25 12.57 26.49
C GLY A 349 5.02 13.39 27.51
N LEU A 350 5.30 14.64 27.17
CA LEU A 350 6.14 15.52 28.00
C LEU A 350 5.37 16.75 28.47
N GLY A 351 5.70 17.25 29.66
CA GLY A 351 5.07 18.45 30.24
C GLY A 351 3.57 18.31 30.50
N GLY A 352 2.81 19.38 30.27
CA GLY A 352 1.35 19.43 30.49
C GLY A 352 0.92 19.73 31.93
N LYS A 353 -0.41 19.80 32.15
CA LYS A 353 -1.00 20.19 33.45
C LYS A 353 -0.70 19.18 34.56
N LYS A 354 -1.04 17.90 34.33
CA LYS A 354 -0.48 16.80 35.12
C LYS A 354 0.93 16.60 34.61
N TYR A 355 1.91 17.12 35.33
CA TYR A 355 3.24 17.29 34.78
C TYR A 355 3.91 15.94 34.53
N ARG A 356 4.38 15.75 33.29
CA ARG A 356 5.12 14.58 32.85
C ARG A 356 6.57 14.98 32.66
N ASP A 357 7.43 14.50 33.54
CA ASP A 357 8.82 14.98 33.66
C ASP A 357 9.81 14.25 32.75
N GLY A 358 9.32 13.28 31.96
CA GLY A 358 10.13 12.47 31.05
C GLY A 358 11.14 11.56 31.75
N SER A 359 11.00 11.30 33.05
CA SER A 359 11.82 10.32 33.77
C SER A 359 11.49 8.89 33.37
N PHE A 360 12.39 7.96 33.67
CA PHE A 360 12.13 6.53 33.50
C PHE A 360 10.88 6.09 34.27
N GLU A 361 10.76 6.56 35.53
CA GLU A 361 9.62 6.27 36.40
C GLU A 361 8.32 6.78 35.79
N TYR A 362 8.34 7.94 35.13
CA TYR A 362 7.19 8.44 34.39
C TYR A 362 6.80 7.49 33.23
N TYR A 363 7.74 7.13 32.35
CA TYR A 363 7.43 6.22 31.23
C TYR A 363 6.90 4.88 31.72
N MET A 364 7.51 4.32 32.77
CA MET A 364 7.06 3.04 33.35
C MET A 364 5.75 3.13 34.11
N SER A 365 5.30 4.34 34.46
CA SER A 365 4.00 4.54 35.11
C SER A 365 2.81 4.55 34.14
N GLU A 366 3.08 4.69 32.84
CA GLU A 366 2.02 4.77 31.84
C GLU A 366 1.32 3.40 31.65
N PRO A 367 0.00 3.37 31.45
CA PRO A 367 -0.73 2.11 31.36
C PRO A 367 -0.33 1.27 30.16
N ILE A 368 -0.26 -0.04 30.36
CA ILE A 368 -0.09 -1.02 29.30
C ILE A 368 -1.47 -1.65 29.00
N ARG A 369 -1.82 -1.73 27.71
CA ARG A 369 -3.13 -2.16 27.21
C ARG A 369 -2.97 -3.26 26.17
N THR A 370 -4.02 -4.08 26.09
CA THR A 370 -4.25 -4.98 24.96
C THR A 370 -5.07 -4.23 23.92
N ASN A 371 -4.69 -4.37 22.65
CA ASN A 371 -5.31 -3.73 21.50
C ASN A 371 -5.42 -2.21 21.60
N ASP A 372 -4.43 -1.53 22.20
CA ASP A 372 -4.38 -0.07 22.02
C ASP A 372 -4.20 0.26 20.52
N PRO A 373 -4.98 1.21 19.96
CA PRO A 373 -4.99 1.49 18.53
C PRO A 373 -3.62 1.85 17.94
N LYS A 374 -2.71 2.46 18.73
CA LYS A 374 -1.37 2.87 18.26
C LYS A 374 -0.51 1.64 17.95
N GLY A 375 -0.59 0.62 18.80
CA GLY A 375 0.07 -0.66 18.59
C GLY A 375 -0.61 -1.48 17.51
N VAL A 376 -1.95 -1.53 17.49
CA VAL A 376 -2.72 -2.28 16.48
C VAL A 376 -2.42 -1.77 15.07
N GLY A 377 -2.46 -0.46 14.84
CA GLY A 377 -2.15 0.12 13.54
C GLY A 377 -0.71 -0.15 13.09
N ALA A 378 0.26 0.01 14.00
CA ALA A 378 1.66 -0.32 13.72
C ALA A 378 1.86 -1.81 13.41
N PHE A 379 1.17 -2.72 14.13
CA PHE A 379 1.26 -4.16 13.92
C PHE A 379 0.59 -4.60 12.61
N LEU A 380 -0.52 -3.97 12.22
CA LEU A 380 -1.16 -4.18 10.92
C LEU A 380 -0.21 -3.83 9.77
N LEU A 381 0.44 -2.67 9.85
CA LEU A 381 1.43 -2.24 8.86
C LEU A 381 2.62 -3.22 8.80
N ALA A 382 3.18 -3.58 9.97
CA ALA A 382 4.28 -4.52 10.05
C ALA A 382 3.92 -5.90 9.47
N SER A 383 2.76 -6.45 9.82
CA SER A 383 2.32 -7.75 9.35
C SER A 383 2.03 -7.74 7.86
N SER A 384 1.32 -6.72 7.36
CA SER A 384 1.00 -6.58 5.94
C SER A 384 2.26 -6.48 5.09
N GLU A 385 3.26 -5.71 5.54
CA GLU A 385 4.53 -5.52 4.85
C GLU A 385 5.39 -6.80 4.85
N VAL A 386 5.45 -7.52 5.99
CA VAL A 386 6.21 -8.77 6.09
C VAL A 386 5.55 -9.91 5.30
N GLU A 387 4.23 -10.03 5.37
CA GLU A 387 3.47 -11.02 4.59
C GLU A 387 3.60 -10.77 3.09
N PHE A 388 3.52 -9.50 2.68
CA PHE A 388 3.80 -9.07 1.31
C PHE A 388 5.21 -9.49 0.86
N ALA A 389 6.24 -9.23 1.69
CA ALA A 389 7.63 -9.50 1.34
C ALA A 389 8.02 -11.00 1.35
N LYS A 390 7.27 -11.85 2.06
CA LYS A 390 7.53 -13.30 2.21
C LYS A 390 7.07 -14.17 1.04
N LEU A 391 6.31 -13.60 0.10
CA LEU A 391 5.92 -14.31 -1.11
C LEU A 391 7.18 -14.70 -1.93
N PRO A 392 7.23 -15.91 -2.51
CA PRO A 392 8.48 -16.60 -2.83
C PRO A 392 9.36 -15.88 -3.86
N LYS A 393 10.39 -15.16 -3.38
CA LYS A 393 11.48 -14.55 -4.17
C LYS A 393 12.53 -15.58 -4.64
N LYS A 394 12.10 -16.73 -5.15
CA LYS A 394 13.02 -17.86 -5.41
C LYS A 394 13.81 -17.79 -6.73
N ASN A 395 13.70 -16.75 -7.57
CA ASN A 395 14.40 -16.67 -8.86
C ASN A 395 14.84 -15.24 -9.21
N LYS A 396 15.63 -15.10 -10.29
CA LYS A 396 16.07 -13.83 -10.93
C LYS A 396 14.97 -12.76 -10.83
N ALA A 397 15.35 -11.54 -10.45
CA ALA A 397 14.44 -10.39 -10.43
C ALA A 397 13.83 -10.20 -11.82
N VAL A 398 12.50 -10.20 -11.90
CA VAL A 398 11.74 -10.01 -13.14
C VAL A 398 11.36 -8.55 -13.25
N THR A 399 11.70 -7.89 -14.35
CA THR A 399 11.26 -6.53 -14.64
C THR A 399 10.00 -6.58 -15.50
N VAL A 400 8.92 -6.01 -14.99
CA VAL A 400 7.64 -5.88 -15.69
C VAL A 400 7.50 -4.45 -16.16
N THR A 401 7.42 -4.28 -17.47
CA THR A 401 7.32 -2.97 -18.09
C THR A 401 5.91 -2.78 -18.63
N LEU A 402 5.26 -1.70 -18.22
CA LEU A 402 3.98 -1.24 -18.75
C LEU A 402 4.23 -0.20 -19.83
N ASP A 403 3.55 -0.36 -20.95
CA ASP A 403 3.50 0.64 -21.99
C ASP A 403 2.86 1.94 -21.48
N ASN A 404 3.48 3.06 -21.82
CA ASN A 404 2.87 4.38 -21.78
C ASN A 404 3.25 5.17 -23.05
N PHE A 405 3.57 4.47 -24.13
CA PHE A 405 3.89 5.05 -25.43
C PHE A 405 2.70 4.97 -26.38
N TYR A 406 2.03 3.81 -26.46
CA TYR A 406 0.81 3.64 -27.26
C TYR A 406 -0.44 4.02 -26.50
N ASN A 407 -0.55 3.67 -25.21
CA ASN A 407 -1.55 4.26 -24.32
C ASN A 407 -0.92 5.42 -23.53
N ASN A 408 -1.27 6.65 -23.87
CA ASN A 408 -0.62 7.84 -23.35
C ASN A 408 -1.62 9.00 -23.20
N GLU A 409 -2.70 8.73 -22.49
CA GLU A 409 -3.73 9.69 -22.20
C GLU A 409 -3.30 10.69 -21.11
N PHE A 410 -3.87 11.89 -21.18
CA PHE A 410 -3.66 12.94 -20.18
C PHE A 410 -4.99 13.51 -19.71
N LYS A 411 -5.11 13.72 -18.40
CA LYS A 411 -6.23 14.48 -17.82
C LYS A 411 -5.69 15.60 -16.92
N LYS A 412 -6.53 16.60 -16.66
CA LYS A 412 -6.20 17.59 -15.63
C LYS A 412 -6.30 16.95 -14.25
N GLY A 413 -5.20 16.95 -13.51
CA GLY A 413 -5.14 16.56 -12.10
C GLY A 413 -5.79 17.60 -11.19
N PRO A 414 -5.84 17.33 -9.87
CA PRO A 414 -6.40 18.28 -8.89
C PRO A 414 -5.57 19.57 -8.74
N SER A 415 -4.28 19.52 -9.08
CA SER A 415 -3.40 20.69 -9.21
C SER A 415 -3.81 21.62 -10.38
N GLY A 416 -4.62 21.13 -11.32
CA GLY A 416 -4.94 21.76 -12.59
C GLY A 416 -3.94 21.48 -13.71
N GLN A 417 -2.81 20.83 -13.41
CA GLN A 417 -1.81 20.41 -14.40
C GLN A 417 -2.29 19.21 -15.20
N LEU A 418 -1.79 19.08 -16.43
CA LEU A 418 -1.99 17.85 -17.22
C LEU A 418 -1.06 16.76 -16.69
N GLU A 419 -1.65 15.64 -16.31
CA GLU A 419 -0.95 14.49 -15.76
C GLU A 419 -1.30 13.24 -16.59
N PRO A 420 -0.37 12.27 -16.74
CA PRO A 420 -0.67 11.00 -17.35
C PRO A 420 -1.89 10.35 -16.67
N TYR A 421 -2.69 9.66 -17.46
CA TYR A 421 -3.93 9.06 -17.03
C TYR A 421 -4.13 7.70 -17.71
N HIS A 422 -4.98 6.88 -17.09
CA HIS A 422 -5.40 5.56 -17.56
C HIS A 422 -4.29 4.49 -17.47
N TYR A 423 -4.65 3.35 -16.88
CA TYR A 423 -3.80 2.16 -16.78
C TYR A 423 -2.38 2.41 -16.23
N LEU A 424 -2.23 3.26 -15.21
CA LEU A 424 -0.92 3.55 -14.60
C LEU A 424 -0.62 2.66 -13.41
N TRP A 425 0.65 2.29 -13.21
CA TRP A 425 1.10 1.56 -12.02
C TRP A 425 0.79 2.27 -10.70
N ASN A 426 0.79 3.60 -10.68
CA ASN A 426 0.48 4.42 -9.51
C ASN A 426 -0.97 4.95 -9.51
N GLY A 427 -1.81 4.51 -10.45
CA GLY A 427 -3.24 4.85 -10.47
C GLY A 427 -4.00 4.04 -9.43
N ASP A 428 -4.35 4.66 -8.31
CA ASP A 428 -5.21 4.10 -7.24
C ASP A 428 -6.71 4.16 -7.62
N ASP A 429 -7.10 4.99 -8.60
CA ASP A 429 -8.49 5.15 -9.03
C ASP A 429 -8.98 3.92 -9.81
N ASN A 430 -10.27 3.87 -10.15
CA ASN A 430 -10.87 2.74 -10.86
C ASN A 430 -10.12 2.38 -12.15
N ASN A 431 -9.51 3.36 -12.82
CA ASN A 431 -8.94 3.22 -14.15
C ASN A 431 -7.44 2.90 -14.11
N GLY A 432 -6.86 2.72 -12.92
CA GLY A 432 -5.44 2.44 -12.74
C GLY A 432 -5.11 0.96 -12.55
N PHE A 433 -3.81 0.67 -12.53
CA PHE A 433 -3.21 -0.66 -12.38
C PHE A 433 -2.47 -0.82 -11.05
N SER A 434 -2.75 0.00 -10.03
CA SER A 434 -2.06 -0.08 -8.73
C SER A 434 -2.14 -1.47 -8.09
N LEU A 435 -3.31 -2.13 -8.12
CA LEU A 435 -3.45 -3.48 -7.58
C LEU A 435 -2.76 -4.53 -8.45
N LEU A 436 -2.83 -4.42 -9.78
CA LEU A 436 -2.10 -5.32 -10.67
C LEU A 436 -0.58 -5.20 -10.46
N GLY A 437 -0.07 -3.99 -10.38
CA GLY A 437 1.33 -3.71 -10.07
C GLY A 437 1.73 -4.30 -8.72
N ARG A 438 0.85 -4.16 -7.72
CA ARG A 438 1.05 -4.76 -6.40
C ARG A 438 1.12 -6.30 -6.46
N ILE A 439 0.29 -6.96 -7.25
CA ILE A 439 0.33 -8.43 -7.46
C ILE A 439 1.65 -8.84 -8.12
N PHE A 440 2.18 -8.06 -9.07
CA PHE A 440 3.51 -8.30 -9.66
C PHE A 440 4.63 -8.16 -8.62
N GLU A 441 4.63 -7.10 -7.81
CA GLU A 441 5.62 -6.91 -6.74
C GLU A 441 5.58 -8.03 -5.70
N GLN A 442 4.38 -8.52 -5.34
CA GLN A 442 4.17 -9.70 -4.51
C GLN A 442 4.84 -10.96 -5.10
N HIS A 443 4.88 -11.08 -6.43
CA HIS A 443 5.59 -12.15 -7.11
C HIS A 443 7.09 -11.87 -7.33
N GLY A 444 7.62 -10.82 -6.69
CA GLY A 444 9.03 -10.44 -6.70
C GLY A 444 9.46 -9.65 -7.92
N ALA A 445 8.51 -9.10 -8.69
CA ALA A 445 8.83 -8.27 -9.85
C ALA A 445 9.18 -6.83 -9.46
N THR A 446 9.93 -6.16 -10.32
CA THR A 446 10.12 -4.71 -10.30
C THR A 446 9.28 -4.09 -11.42
N LEU A 447 8.57 -3.00 -11.11
CA LEU A 447 7.71 -2.31 -12.06
C LEU A 447 8.49 -1.22 -12.80
N HIS A 448 8.22 -1.08 -14.08
CA HIS A 448 8.78 -0.05 -14.95
C HIS A 448 7.69 0.46 -15.91
N THR A 449 7.83 1.70 -16.36
CA THR A 449 6.94 2.31 -17.37
C THR A 449 7.78 2.72 -18.57
N LEU A 450 7.39 2.27 -19.77
CA LEU A 450 8.05 2.62 -21.01
C LEU A 450 7.34 3.79 -21.68
N LYS A 451 8.01 4.94 -21.73
CA LYS A 451 7.51 6.16 -22.42
C LYS A 451 8.05 6.33 -23.84
N ASP A 452 9.07 5.57 -24.20
CA ASP A 452 9.70 5.61 -25.52
C ASP A 452 9.16 4.51 -26.43
N ALA A 453 9.30 4.68 -27.75
CA ALA A 453 8.94 3.65 -28.71
C ALA A 453 9.59 2.28 -28.38
N PRO A 454 8.82 1.18 -28.37
CA PRO A 454 9.37 -0.13 -28.05
C PRO A 454 10.29 -0.64 -29.15
N SER A 455 11.42 -1.19 -28.72
CA SER A 455 12.45 -1.78 -29.56
C SER A 455 13.20 -2.84 -28.77
N THR A 456 14.01 -3.67 -29.44
CA THR A 456 14.90 -4.59 -28.72
C THR A 456 15.87 -3.89 -27.76
N LYS A 457 16.21 -2.61 -28.03
CA LYS A 457 17.06 -1.79 -27.17
C LYS A 457 16.31 -1.27 -25.95
N THR A 458 15.15 -0.64 -26.14
CA THR A 458 14.36 -0.05 -25.05
C THR A 458 13.75 -1.12 -24.13
N LEU A 459 13.49 -2.32 -24.66
CA LEU A 459 13.02 -3.48 -23.88
C LEU A 459 14.15 -4.37 -23.34
N SER A 460 15.43 -4.00 -23.50
CA SER A 460 16.56 -4.86 -23.14
C SER A 460 16.64 -5.22 -21.65
N LYS A 461 16.02 -4.43 -20.77
CA LYS A 461 15.93 -4.67 -19.32
C LYS A 461 14.56 -5.21 -18.89
N SER A 462 13.60 -5.33 -19.81
CA SER A 462 12.27 -5.86 -19.56
C SER A 462 12.29 -7.37 -19.74
N ASP A 463 11.69 -8.10 -18.82
CA ASP A 463 11.43 -9.54 -18.99
C ASP A 463 9.96 -9.75 -19.42
N ILE A 464 9.04 -8.92 -18.90
CA ILE A 464 7.62 -8.87 -19.29
C ILE A 464 7.31 -7.47 -19.84
N TYR A 465 6.57 -7.40 -20.95
CA TYR A 465 6.07 -6.16 -21.53
C TYR A 465 4.56 -6.22 -21.71
N ILE A 466 3.85 -5.27 -21.10
CA ILE A 466 2.39 -5.16 -21.15
C ILE A 466 2.04 -3.98 -22.03
N ILE A 467 1.30 -4.22 -23.11
CA ILE A 467 0.66 -3.16 -23.90
C ILE A 467 -0.83 -3.24 -23.62
N VAL A 468 -1.39 -2.11 -23.25
CA VAL A 468 -2.80 -1.95 -22.91
C VAL A 468 -3.39 -0.86 -23.78
N ASP A 469 -4.60 -1.10 -24.28
CA ASP A 469 -5.51 -0.10 -24.86
C ASP A 469 -4.84 1.06 -25.66
N PRO A 470 -4.11 0.77 -26.76
CA PRO A 470 -3.52 1.79 -27.63
C PRO A 470 -4.50 2.91 -28.01
N ASP A 471 -4.09 4.15 -27.82
CA ASP A 471 -4.96 5.32 -27.97
C ASP A 471 -5.48 5.50 -29.38
N THR A 472 -6.73 5.94 -29.47
CA THR A 472 -7.30 6.48 -30.69
C THR A 472 -7.15 8.01 -30.75
N GLU A 473 -7.46 8.60 -31.90
CA GLU A 473 -7.56 10.07 -32.03
C GLU A 473 -8.71 10.67 -31.20
N LYS A 474 -9.60 9.84 -30.63
CA LYS A 474 -10.67 10.31 -29.74
C LYS A 474 -10.14 10.66 -28.35
N GLU A 475 -9.16 9.91 -27.85
CA GLU A 475 -8.60 10.08 -26.50
C GLU A 475 -7.38 10.98 -26.50
N THR A 476 -6.50 10.78 -27.49
CA THR A 476 -5.21 11.47 -27.57
C THR A 476 -5.11 12.23 -28.88
N ALA A 477 -4.80 13.54 -28.81
CA ALA A 477 -4.79 14.40 -29.99
C ALA A 477 -3.73 14.01 -31.06
N LYS A 478 -2.66 13.32 -30.65
CA LYS A 478 -1.59 12.81 -31.50
C LYS A 478 -1.14 11.43 -31.00
N PRO A 479 -1.95 10.38 -31.20
CA PRO A 479 -1.64 9.06 -30.69
C PRO A 479 -0.44 8.48 -31.43
N ASN A 480 0.36 7.67 -30.74
CA ASN A 480 1.41 6.90 -31.39
C ASN A 480 0.78 5.64 -31.97
N PHE A 481 0.89 5.44 -33.28
CA PHE A 481 0.39 4.21 -33.91
C PHE A 481 1.48 3.16 -34.04
N MET A 482 1.10 1.90 -33.77
CA MET A 482 1.94 0.75 -34.11
C MET A 482 2.21 0.72 -35.62
N ASN A 483 3.41 0.27 -35.98
CA ASN A 483 3.79 0.04 -37.36
C ASN A 483 4.61 -1.24 -37.49
N GLU A 484 4.83 -1.68 -38.73
CA GLU A 484 5.56 -2.92 -39.01
C GLU A 484 6.98 -2.95 -38.44
N ALA A 485 7.70 -1.82 -38.45
CA ALA A 485 9.08 -1.77 -37.99
C ALA A 485 9.15 -2.01 -36.47
N GLN A 486 8.26 -1.35 -35.71
CA GLN A 486 8.13 -1.55 -34.27
C GLN A 486 7.62 -2.96 -33.94
N ALA A 487 6.61 -3.46 -34.67
CA ALA A 487 6.10 -4.82 -34.49
C ALA A 487 7.19 -5.88 -34.68
N LYS A 488 8.05 -5.72 -35.70
CA LYS A 488 9.22 -6.59 -35.94
C LYS A 488 10.23 -6.52 -34.80
N GLU A 489 10.47 -5.34 -34.20
CA GLU A 489 11.37 -5.22 -33.05
C GLU A 489 10.81 -5.88 -31.80
N VAL A 490 9.53 -5.71 -31.49
CA VAL A 490 8.87 -6.39 -30.37
C VAL A 490 8.88 -7.91 -30.60
N ALA A 491 8.54 -8.37 -31.81
CA ALA A 491 8.60 -9.80 -32.16
C ALA A 491 10.02 -10.39 -32.02
N LYS A 492 11.07 -9.66 -32.40
CA LYS A 492 12.47 -10.07 -32.15
C LYS A 492 12.79 -10.18 -30.67
N TRP A 493 12.29 -9.26 -29.84
CA TRP A 493 12.46 -9.32 -28.38
C TRP A 493 11.73 -10.53 -27.79
N VAL A 494 10.47 -10.78 -28.18
CA VAL A 494 9.72 -11.99 -27.79
C VAL A 494 10.47 -13.24 -28.22
N HIS A 495 10.94 -13.32 -29.48
CA HIS A 495 11.68 -14.48 -29.98
C HIS A 495 12.90 -14.85 -29.11
N LYS A 496 13.54 -13.85 -28.49
CA LYS A 496 14.71 -14.03 -27.60
C LYS A 496 14.36 -14.47 -26.18
N GLY A 497 13.09 -14.50 -25.80
CA GLY A 497 12.62 -14.92 -24.48
C GLY A 497 11.70 -13.92 -23.77
N GLY A 498 11.40 -12.77 -24.39
CA GLY A 498 10.48 -11.80 -23.81
C GLY A 498 9.06 -12.35 -23.68
N VAL A 499 8.35 -11.91 -22.63
CA VAL A 499 6.93 -12.23 -22.41
C VAL A 499 6.08 -11.01 -22.76
N LEU A 500 5.27 -11.11 -23.81
CA LEU A 500 4.36 -10.04 -24.23
C LEU A 500 2.96 -10.29 -23.70
N VAL A 501 2.34 -9.25 -23.12
CA VAL A 501 0.95 -9.25 -22.66
C VAL A 501 0.20 -8.17 -23.42
N LEU A 502 -0.88 -8.56 -24.10
CA LEU A 502 -1.74 -7.68 -24.87
C LEU A 502 -3.12 -7.61 -24.20
N LEU A 503 -3.49 -6.43 -23.75
CA LEU A 503 -4.75 -6.14 -23.07
C LEU A 503 -5.51 -5.09 -23.88
N LEU A 504 -6.21 -5.50 -24.93
CA LEU A 504 -6.78 -4.56 -25.91
C LEU A 504 -8.29 -4.49 -25.75
N ASN A 505 -8.86 -3.30 -25.64
CA ASN A 505 -10.30 -3.10 -25.54
C ASN A 505 -11.00 -3.28 -26.92
N ASP A 506 -12.32 -3.10 -26.99
CA ASP A 506 -13.03 -3.07 -28.28
C ASP A 506 -12.61 -1.89 -29.18
N ALA A 507 -12.95 -1.97 -30.48
CA ALA A 507 -12.67 -0.90 -31.45
C ALA A 507 -13.33 0.46 -31.12
N GLY A 508 -14.23 0.49 -30.13
CA GLY A 508 -14.81 1.72 -29.62
C GLY A 508 -13.79 2.59 -28.89
N ASN A 509 -12.89 1.94 -28.13
CA ASN A 509 -11.97 2.52 -27.17
C ASN A 509 -10.48 2.24 -27.50
N CYS A 510 -10.19 1.19 -28.28
CA CYS A 510 -8.82 0.80 -28.63
C CYS A 510 -8.55 1.00 -30.13
N GLU A 511 -7.35 1.50 -30.47
CA GLU A 511 -6.86 1.42 -31.85
C GLU A 511 -6.48 -0.03 -32.16
N LEU A 512 -7.35 -0.73 -32.89
CA LEU A 512 -7.11 -2.12 -33.31
C LEU A 512 -6.60 -2.23 -34.75
N THR A 513 -7.00 -1.31 -35.62
CA THR A 513 -6.75 -1.39 -37.06
C THR A 513 -5.26 -1.43 -37.38
N LYS A 514 -4.49 -0.44 -36.92
CA LYS A 514 -3.04 -0.38 -37.12
C LYS A 514 -2.32 -1.23 -36.11
N PHE A 515 -2.84 -1.37 -34.89
CA PHE A 515 -2.21 -2.16 -33.84
C PHE A 515 -2.07 -3.63 -34.19
N ASN A 516 -3.05 -4.21 -34.91
CA ASN A 516 -3.07 -5.62 -35.28
C ASN A 516 -1.80 -6.14 -36.01
N VAL A 517 -0.99 -5.26 -36.60
CA VAL A 517 0.30 -5.66 -37.21
C VAL A 517 1.27 -6.33 -36.22
N LEU A 518 1.15 -6.04 -34.91
CA LEU A 518 1.91 -6.69 -33.84
C LEU A 518 1.37 -8.10 -33.48
N PRO A 519 0.13 -8.27 -33.00
CA PRO A 519 -0.40 -9.59 -32.64
C PRO A 519 -0.39 -10.58 -33.82
N GLN A 520 -0.51 -10.08 -35.07
CA GLN A 520 -0.43 -10.91 -36.27
C GLN A 520 0.92 -11.60 -36.45
N GLN A 521 2.02 -11.06 -35.89
CA GLN A 521 3.32 -11.74 -35.86
C GLN A 521 3.28 -13.06 -35.09
N PHE A 522 2.28 -13.24 -34.23
CA PHE A 522 2.10 -14.39 -33.35
C PHE A 522 0.87 -15.23 -33.70
N GLY A 523 0.18 -14.93 -34.82
CA GLY A 523 -1.02 -15.64 -35.24
C GLY A 523 -2.32 -15.19 -34.54
N ILE A 524 -2.34 -13.97 -33.99
CA ILE A 524 -3.51 -13.39 -33.32
C ILE A 524 -3.99 -12.18 -34.13
N THR A 525 -5.29 -12.08 -34.39
CA THR A 525 -5.93 -10.86 -34.90
C THR A 525 -7.10 -10.51 -34.00
N PHE A 526 -7.09 -9.33 -33.41
CA PHE A 526 -8.22 -8.77 -32.68
C PHE A 526 -9.27 -8.27 -33.69
N ASN A 527 -10.52 -8.67 -33.50
CA ASN A 527 -11.63 -8.23 -34.33
C ASN A 527 -12.06 -6.82 -33.91
N GLU A 528 -12.56 -6.02 -34.85
CA GLU A 528 -13.09 -4.69 -34.54
C GLU A 528 -14.56 -4.75 -34.05
N ASP A 529 -14.91 -5.83 -33.35
CA ASP A 529 -16.21 -6.04 -32.74
C ASP A 529 -16.25 -5.54 -31.28
N SER A 530 -17.41 -5.68 -30.65
CA SER A 530 -17.67 -5.24 -29.28
C SER A 530 -18.68 -6.17 -28.63
N ARG A 531 -18.16 -7.23 -28.01
CA ARG A 531 -18.95 -8.28 -27.34
C ARG A 531 -19.08 -7.94 -25.84
N ASN A 532 -20.06 -8.53 -25.16
CA ASN A 532 -20.30 -8.30 -23.71
C ASN A 532 -20.51 -6.81 -23.32
N ARG A 533 -21.36 -6.08 -24.04
CA ARG A 533 -21.73 -4.69 -23.67
C ARG A 533 -22.63 -4.70 -22.43
N VAL A 534 -22.06 -4.32 -21.28
CA VAL A 534 -22.76 -4.30 -20.00
C VAL A 534 -23.46 -2.95 -19.80
N LYS A 535 -24.74 -2.98 -19.37
CA LYS A 535 -25.51 -1.78 -19.04
C LYS A 535 -25.74 -1.69 -17.53
N GLY A 536 -25.25 -0.62 -16.91
CA GLY A 536 -25.37 -0.44 -15.47
C GLY A 536 -24.76 -1.63 -14.71
N ASP A 537 -25.51 -2.17 -13.75
CA ASP A 537 -25.07 -3.28 -12.88
C ASP A 537 -25.48 -4.67 -13.40
N GLN A 538 -25.76 -4.83 -14.70
CA GLN A 538 -26.07 -6.13 -15.33
C GLN A 538 -24.81 -6.97 -15.54
N TYR A 539 -24.08 -7.23 -14.46
CA TYR A 539 -22.74 -7.83 -14.48
C TYR A 539 -22.69 -9.19 -15.17
N GLU A 540 -23.79 -9.96 -15.14
CA GLU A 540 -23.93 -11.24 -15.82
C GLU A 540 -23.67 -11.18 -17.33
N THR A 541 -23.88 -10.02 -17.95
CA THR A 541 -23.59 -9.81 -19.39
C THR A 541 -22.09 -9.80 -19.68
N GLY A 542 -21.25 -9.52 -18.67
CA GLY A 542 -19.80 -9.58 -18.78
C GLY A 542 -19.18 -10.88 -18.25
N ALA A 543 -20.00 -11.85 -17.84
CA ALA A 543 -19.51 -13.09 -17.26
C ALA A 543 -18.81 -13.96 -18.32
N ILE A 544 -17.58 -14.40 -18.03
CA ILE A 544 -16.87 -15.41 -18.81
C ILE A 544 -16.46 -16.55 -17.89
N ALA A 545 -16.97 -17.74 -18.20
CA ALA A 545 -16.57 -18.96 -17.53
C ALA A 545 -15.15 -19.36 -17.96
N ILE A 546 -14.31 -19.66 -16.96
CA ILE A 546 -12.96 -20.15 -17.18
C ILE A 546 -12.99 -21.69 -17.16
N PRO A 547 -12.61 -22.36 -18.27
CA PRO A 547 -12.57 -23.82 -18.30
C PRO A 547 -11.47 -24.36 -17.37
N ALA A 548 -11.68 -25.55 -16.83
CA ALA A 548 -10.64 -26.23 -16.05
C ALA A 548 -9.46 -26.64 -16.92
N GLY A 549 -8.25 -26.71 -16.34
CA GLY A 549 -7.06 -27.21 -17.02
C GLY A 549 -6.49 -26.28 -18.08
N THR A 550 -6.72 -24.96 -17.97
CA THR A 550 -6.12 -23.96 -18.88
C THR A 550 -4.58 -23.92 -18.77
N GLY A 551 -4.00 -24.37 -17.65
CA GLY A 551 -2.57 -24.24 -17.35
C GLY A 551 -2.14 -22.84 -16.90
N ILE A 552 -3.07 -21.89 -16.83
CA ILE A 552 -2.88 -20.54 -16.28
C ILE A 552 -3.80 -20.36 -15.08
N PHE A 553 -5.10 -20.52 -15.32
CA PHE A 553 -6.17 -20.40 -14.34
C PHE A 553 -6.57 -21.80 -13.88
N GLU A 554 -6.17 -22.16 -12.66
CA GLU A 554 -6.40 -23.47 -12.04
C GLU A 554 -7.58 -23.43 -11.06
N LYS A 555 -7.78 -22.28 -10.39
CA LYS A 555 -8.82 -22.10 -9.36
C LYS A 555 -9.94 -21.16 -9.81
N THR A 556 -9.63 -20.19 -10.66
CA THR A 556 -10.60 -19.25 -11.21
C THR A 556 -11.59 -20.00 -12.10
N LYS A 557 -12.88 -19.79 -11.84
CA LYS A 557 -14.01 -20.38 -12.58
C LYS A 557 -14.78 -19.36 -13.38
N ASN A 558 -14.78 -18.11 -12.95
CA ASN A 558 -15.58 -17.07 -13.56
C ASN A 558 -14.89 -15.71 -13.39
N ILE A 559 -14.75 -14.99 -14.49
CA ILE A 559 -14.26 -13.61 -14.52
C ILE A 559 -15.32 -12.70 -15.13
N TYR A 560 -15.22 -11.42 -14.82
CA TYR A 560 -15.99 -10.37 -15.46
C TYR A 560 -15.10 -9.63 -16.44
N ILE A 561 -15.53 -9.55 -17.71
CA ILE A 561 -14.91 -8.74 -18.76
C ILE A 561 -16.04 -8.10 -19.60
N LYS A 562 -15.86 -6.86 -20.04
CA LYS A 562 -16.89 -6.14 -20.80
C LYS A 562 -16.30 -5.44 -22.02
N GLU A 563 -17.14 -5.17 -23.00
CA GLU A 563 -16.78 -4.42 -24.21
C GLU A 563 -15.54 -5.03 -24.89
N ILE A 564 -15.61 -6.33 -25.14
CA ILE A 564 -14.45 -7.10 -25.54
C ILE A 564 -14.28 -7.14 -27.06
N SER A 565 -13.03 -7.10 -27.51
CA SER A 565 -12.62 -7.50 -28.86
C SER A 565 -12.42 -9.02 -28.91
N THR A 566 -13.18 -9.74 -29.75
CA THR A 566 -12.94 -11.18 -29.95
C THR A 566 -11.72 -11.41 -30.85
N MET A 567 -11.18 -12.62 -30.89
CA MET A 567 -9.96 -12.90 -31.67
C MET A 567 -10.16 -13.95 -32.76
N GLN A 568 -9.44 -13.77 -33.88
CA GLN A 568 -9.11 -14.84 -34.81
C GLN A 568 -7.74 -15.40 -34.46
N ILE A 569 -7.63 -16.72 -34.45
CA ILE A 569 -6.42 -17.44 -34.03
C ILE A 569 -5.92 -18.34 -35.15
N LYS A 570 -4.61 -18.26 -35.42
CA LYS A 570 -3.86 -19.12 -36.33
C LYS A 570 -2.56 -19.54 -35.66
N ASP A 571 -1.98 -20.65 -36.10
CA ASP A 571 -0.67 -21.07 -35.62
C ASP A 571 0.36 -19.93 -35.79
N PRO A 572 1.23 -19.68 -34.79
CA PRO A 572 1.48 -20.50 -33.60
C PRO A 572 0.59 -20.22 -32.38
N ALA A 573 -0.37 -19.29 -32.46
CA ALA A 573 -1.27 -19.00 -31.36
C ALA A 573 -2.31 -20.11 -31.15
N LYS A 574 -2.76 -20.23 -29.90
CA LYS A 574 -3.79 -21.18 -29.46
C LYS A 574 -4.81 -20.45 -28.59
N ALA A 575 -6.08 -20.74 -28.82
CA ALA A 575 -7.16 -20.30 -27.94
C ALA A 575 -7.00 -20.96 -26.57
N LEU A 576 -7.03 -20.15 -25.51
CA LEU A 576 -7.01 -20.58 -24.12
C LEU A 576 -8.43 -20.63 -23.54
N VAL A 577 -9.23 -19.60 -23.85
CA VAL A 577 -10.64 -19.48 -23.44
C VAL A 577 -11.47 -19.13 -24.67
N THR A 578 -12.53 -19.90 -24.88
CA THR A 578 -13.52 -19.69 -25.94
C THR A 578 -14.88 -19.62 -25.27
N ASP A 579 -15.73 -18.70 -25.72
CA ASP A 579 -17.09 -18.54 -25.21
C ASP A 579 -18.05 -18.36 -26.39
N GLN A 580 -19.10 -19.18 -26.46
CA GLN A 580 -20.08 -19.21 -27.54
C GLN A 580 -19.50 -19.28 -28.98
N GLY A 581 -18.30 -19.86 -29.13
CA GLY A 581 -17.60 -19.98 -30.42
C GLY A 581 -16.56 -18.89 -30.67
N ASP A 582 -16.56 -17.80 -29.89
CA ASP A 582 -15.60 -16.70 -30.01
C ASP A 582 -14.36 -16.96 -29.15
N HIS A 583 -13.17 -16.63 -29.67
CA HIS A 583 -11.92 -16.73 -28.90
C HIS A 583 -11.74 -15.48 -28.03
N ILE A 584 -11.64 -15.69 -26.72
CA ILE A 584 -11.62 -14.61 -25.71
C ILE A 584 -10.23 -14.38 -25.15
N ILE A 585 -9.50 -15.47 -24.88
CA ILE A 585 -8.11 -15.42 -24.40
C ILE A 585 -7.28 -16.32 -25.28
N ALA A 586 -6.09 -15.84 -25.67
CA ALA A 586 -5.16 -16.59 -26.49
C ALA A 586 -3.75 -16.56 -25.90
N THR A 587 -2.97 -17.60 -26.22
CA THR A 587 -1.55 -17.66 -25.93
C THR A 587 -0.76 -18.06 -27.17
N ALA A 588 0.49 -17.65 -27.27
CA ALA A 588 1.39 -18.11 -28.33
C ALA A 588 2.79 -18.39 -27.77
N LYS A 589 3.47 -19.38 -28.35
CA LYS A 589 4.91 -19.56 -28.19
C LYS A 589 5.60 -19.09 -29.46
N TYR A 590 6.60 -18.22 -29.30
CA TYR A 590 7.32 -17.62 -30.42
C TYR A 590 8.81 -17.57 -30.12
N GLY A 591 9.60 -18.42 -30.79
CA GLY A 591 10.98 -18.67 -30.40
C GLY A 591 11.06 -19.17 -28.96
N LYS A 592 11.80 -18.45 -28.11
CA LYS A 592 11.89 -18.72 -26.67
C LYS A 592 10.83 -17.97 -25.83
N GLY A 593 10.13 -17.01 -26.43
CA GLY A 593 9.19 -16.14 -25.73
C GLY A 593 7.78 -16.66 -25.69
N THR A 594 6.94 -15.88 -25.01
CA THR A 594 5.53 -16.18 -24.79
C THR A 594 4.68 -14.94 -25.04
N VAL A 595 3.49 -15.14 -25.58
CA VAL A 595 2.48 -14.08 -25.72
C VAL A 595 1.21 -14.50 -24.99
N PHE A 596 0.61 -13.58 -24.24
CA PHE A 596 -0.73 -13.68 -23.68
C PHE A 596 -1.57 -12.53 -24.25
N ALA A 597 -2.79 -12.81 -24.69
CA ALA A 597 -3.68 -11.83 -25.30
C ALA A 597 -5.12 -12.01 -24.79
N ILE A 598 -5.77 -10.90 -24.47
CA ILE A 598 -7.19 -10.84 -24.13
C ILE A 598 -7.78 -9.52 -24.65
N GLY A 599 -9.04 -9.60 -25.08
CA GLY A 599 -9.81 -8.49 -25.66
C GLY A 599 -10.43 -7.50 -24.67
N ASP A 600 -9.92 -7.38 -23.44
CA ASP A 600 -10.29 -6.33 -22.48
C ASP A 600 -9.16 -6.18 -21.46
N PRO A 601 -8.82 -4.97 -21.01
CA PRO A 601 -7.86 -4.75 -19.93
C PRO A 601 -8.40 -5.06 -18.52
N TRP A 602 -9.22 -6.10 -18.35
CA TRP A 602 -10.00 -6.52 -17.17
C TRP A 602 -9.33 -6.58 -15.78
N LEU A 603 -8.05 -6.24 -15.69
CA LEU A 603 -7.20 -6.22 -14.51
C LEU A 603 -7.04 -4.83 -13.88
N TYR A 604 -7.71 -3.78 -14.36
CA TYR A 604 -7.73 -2.50 -13.66
C TYR A 604 -8.54 -2.54 -12.37
N ASN A 605 -8.23 -1.59 -11.48
CA ASN A 605 -8.67 -1.60 -10.08
C ASN A 605 -10.18 -1.81 -9.95
N GLU A 606 -11.01 -1.18 -10.80
CA GLU A 606 -12.46 -1.34 -10.81
C GLU A 606 -12.95 -2.80 -10.68
N TYR A 607 -12.22 -3.74 -11.28
CA TYR A 607 -12.60 -5.15 -11.32
C TYR A 607 -11.84 -6.01 -10.32
N VAL A 608 -10.64 -5.59 -9.92
CA VAL A 608 -9.78 -6.40 -9.06
C VAL A 608 -9.76 -5.93 -7.60
N ASP A 609 -10.36 -4.79 -7.28
CA ASP A 609 -10.33 -4.20 -5.94
C ASP A 609 -11.46 -4.63 -4.99
N GLY A 610 -12.36 -5.47 -5.52
CA GLY A 610 -13.50 -6.06 -4.82
C GLY A 610 -14.66 -5.12 -4.51
N ARG A 611 -14.59 -3.83 -4.84
CA ARG A 611 -15.61 -2.83 -4.46
C ARG A 611 -16.83 -2.84 -5.37
N LYS A 612 -16.67 -3.12 -6.67
CA LYS A 612 -17.78 -3.08 -7.63
C LYS A 612 -18.38 -4.45 -7.93
N LEU A 613 -17.54 -5.45 -8.19
CA LEU A 613 -18.01 -6.74 -8.69
C LEU A 613 -18.63 -7.62 -7.59
N PRO A 614 -19.72 -8.35 -7.89
CA PRO A 614 -20.19 -9.43 -7.04
C PRO A 614 -19.10 -10.49 -6.77
N LYS A 615 -19.12 -11.09 -5.58
CA LYS A 615 -18.14 -12.12 -5.15
C LYS A 615 -18.03 -13.35 -6.06
N THR A 616 -18.99 -13.56 -6.95
CA THR A 616 -18.98 -14.65 -7.94
C THR A 616 -17.95 -14.45 -9.06
N TYR A 617 -17.45 -13.23 -9.24
CA TYR A 617 -16.39 -12.91 -10.19
C TYR A 617 -15.05 -12.88 -9.47
N GLN A 618 -14.11 -13.67 -9.97
CA GLN A 618 -12.85 -13.96 -9.30
C GLN A 618 -11.69 -13.20 -9.94
N ASN A 619 -11.93 -11.95 -10.38
CA ASN A 619 -10.94 -11.19 -11.15
C ASN A 619 -9.62 -11.00 -10.39
N PHE A 620 -9.67 -10.73 -9.08
CA PHE A 620 -8.45 -10.62 -8.26
C PHE A 620 -7.67 -11.95 -8.16
N ASP A 621 -8.37 -13.08 -7.99
CA ASP A 621 -7.75 -14.41 -7.96
C ASP A 621 -7.12 -14.73 -9.31
N ALA A 622 -7.84 -14.44 -10.38
CA ALA A 622 -7.40 -14.66 -11.75
C ALA A 622 -6.20 -13.79 -12.11
N ALA A 623 -6.14 -12.55 -11.62
CA ALA A 623 -4.97 -11.67 -11.72
C ALA A 623 -3.74 -12.31 -11.06
N ASN A 624 -3.90 -12.86 -9.85
CA ASN A 624 -2.84 -13.56 -9.13
C ASN A 624 -2.36 -14.81 -9.89
N GLU A 625 -3.27 -15.62 -10.42
CA GLU A 625 -2.93 -16.81 -11.20
C GLU A 625 -2.19 -16.46 -12.50
N LEU A 626 -2.68 -15.44 -13.23
CA LEU A 626 -2.04 -14.95 -14.44
C LEU A 626 -0.63 -14.42 -14.16
N VAL A 627 -0.47 -13.55 -13.15
CA VAL A 627 0.84 -12.98 -12.79
C VAL A 627 1.81 -14.09 -12.36
N SER A 628 1.35 -15.06 -11.57
CA SER A 628 2.16 -16.22 -11.19
C SER A 628 2.66 -16.99 -12.41
N TRP A 629 1.81 -17.17 -13.42
CA TRP A 629 2.19 -17.81 -14.68
C TRP A 629 3.15 -16.94 -15.51
N LEU A 630 2.87 -15.65 -15.68
CA LEU A 630 3.71 -14.71 -16.45
C LEU A 630 5.13 -14.64 -15.89
N VAL A 631 5.26 -14.50 -14.56
CA VAL A 631 6.55 -14.47 -13.87
C VAL A 631 7.31 -15.80 -14.02
N LYS A 632 6.63 -16.93 -14.22
CA LYS A 632 7.28 -18.22 -14.55
C LYS A 632 7.74 -18.29 -16.00
N GLN A 633 7.06 -17.64 -16.94
CA GLN A 633 7.45 -17.61 -18.35
C GLN A 633 8.69 -16.74 -18.60
N ALA A 634 8.92 -15.73 -17.76
CA ALA A 634 10.01 -14.78 -17.89
C ALA A 634 11.36 -15.27 -17.33
N LYS A 635 11.42 -16.52 -16.84
CA LYS A 635 12.54 -17.08 -16.06
C LYS A 635 13.45 -18.01 -16.86
#